data_AF-A0A9P8S614-F1
#
_entry.id   AF-A0A9P8S614-F1
#
_cell.length_a   1.000
_cell.length_b   1.000
_cell.length_c   1.000
_cell.angle_alpha   90.00
_cell.angle_beta   90.00
_cell.angle_gamma   90.00
#
_symmetry.space_group_name_H-M   'P 1'
#
loop_
_entity.id
_entity.type
_entity.pdbx_description
1 polymer ?
#
loop_
_entity_poly.entity_id
_entity_poly.type
_entity_poly.pdbx_seq_one_letter_code
_entity_poly.pdbx_strand_id
1 'polypeptide(L)'
;MNSNRAKHINDCDGDLARQYGGSHTGKWVGKLPPSWIPFIQLARLSPPAGVFLVLFPHLYGIMHASILQQALSAQTIRTGMLVSVGSLFLSNAIHGWNDLVDAPIDKLVTRTKNRPIVRGAISPRAAFTFTASQALIGSTLLLFLPGLTAVTAIPIYIRA
;
A
#
# COMPACT_ATOMS: atom_id res chain seq x y z
N MET A 1 -3.89 29.01 -29.16
CA MET A 1 -4.14 28.72 -27.74
C MET A 1 -3.70 29.92 -26.90
N ASN A 2 -4.54 30.41 -25.98
CA ASN A 2 -4.29 31.61 -25.18
C ASN A 2 -3.22 31.34 -24.10
N SER A 3 -2.21 32.23 -23.98
CA SER A 3 -1.06 32.10 -23.07
C SER A 3 -1.48 31.88 -21.60
N ASN A 4 -2.55 32.55 -21.16
CA ASN A 4 -3.08 32.41 -19.79
C ASN A 4 -3.70 31.02 -19.52
N ARG A 5 -4.30 30.39 -20.53
CA ARG A 5 -4.87 29.03 -20.37
C ARG A 5 -3.75 27.99 -20.30
N ALA A 6 -2.67 28.16 -21.06
CA ALA A 6 -1.52 27.27 -21.00
C ALA A 6 -0.81 27.34 -19.64
N LYS A 7 -0.69 28.55 -19.07
CA LYS A 7 -0.11 28.76 -17.74
C LYS A 7 -0.94 28.09 -16.63
N HIS A 8 -2.25 28.26 -16.67
CA HIS A 8 -3.17 27.63 -15.71
C HIS A 8 -3.13 26.09 -15.77
N ILE A 9 -3.04 25.50 -16.97
CA ILE A 9 -2.93 24.04 -17.12
C ILE A 9 -1.60 23.53 -16.51
N ASN A 10 -0.49 24.23 -16.77
CA ASN A 10 0.81 23.87 -16.21
C ASN A 10 0.84 23.98 -14.67
N ASP A 11 0.19 25.00 -14.10
CA ASP A 11 0.08 25.16 -12.65
C ASP A 11 -0.77 24.06 -12.03
N CYS A 12 -1.92 23.73 -12.61
CA CYS A 12 -2.76 22.61 -12.17
C CYS A 12 -2.04 21.27 -12.25
N ASP A 13 -1.32 20.99 -13.34
CA ASP A 13 -0.53 19.76 -13.48
C ASP A 13 0.60 19.70 -12.45
N GLY A 14 1.20 20.84 -12.11
CA GLY A 14 2.21 20.97 -11.06
C GLY A 14 1.66 20.65 -9.66
N ASP A 15 0.48 21.17 -9.33
CA ASP A 15 -0.18 20.93 -8.05
C ASP A 15 -0.69 19.48 -7.93
N LEU A 16 -1.30 18.93 -8.99
CA LEU A 16 -1.70 17.53 -9.03
C LEU A 16 -0.50 16.58 -8.94
N ALA A 17 0.61 16.90 -9.60
CA ALA A 17 1.85 16.13 -9.48
C ALA A 17 2.48 16.25 -8.08
N ARG A 18 2.31 17.38 -7.38
CA ARG A 18 2.72 17.53 -5.98
C ARG A 18 1.84 16.72 -5.04
N GLN A 19 0.53 16.72 -5.24
CA GLN A 19 -0.43 16.04 -4.36
C GLN A 19 -0.48 14.52 -4.57
N TYR A 20 -0.40 14.07 -5.83
CA TYR A 20 -0.56 12.66 -6.22
C TYR A 20 0.70 11.99 -6.78
N GLY A 21 1.79 12.74 -7.01
CA GLY A 21 3.04 12.22 -7.57
C GLY A 21 4.01 11.64 -6.54
N GLY A 22 3.57 11.38 -5.30
CA GLY A 22 4.39 10.72 -4.27
C GLY A 22 5.48 11.60 -3.64
N SER A 23 5.57 12.90 -3.99
CA SER A 23 6.42 13.89 -3.32
C SER A 23 5.74 14.56 -2.12
N HIS A 24 4.41 14.41 -1.99
CA HIS A 24 3.68 14.92 -0.84
C HIS A 24 4.06 14.15 0.42
N THR A 25 4.87 14.79 1.26
CA THR A 25 5.29 14.24 2.53
C THR A 25 4.36 14.87 3.56
N GLY A 26 3.45 14.10 4.16
CA GLY A 26 2.56 14.65 5.19
C GLY A 26 3.37 15.30 6.32
N LYS A 27 2.82 16.29 7.03
CA LYS A 27 3.51 17.04 8.11
C LYS A 27 4.20 16.13 9.15
N TRP A 28 3.70 14.91 9.33
CA TRP A 28 4.28 13.90 10.23
C TRP A 28 5.43 13.10 9.60
N VAL A 29 5.40 12.85 8.29
CA VAL A 29 6.48 12.13 7.59
C VAL A 29 7.76 12.96 7.54
N GLY A 30 7.65 14.30 7.55
CA GLY A 30 8.79 15.21 7.67
C GLY A 30 9.49 15.20 9.03
N LYS A 31 8.96 14.53 10.06
CA LYS A 31 9.62 14.34 11.35
C LYS A 31 10.50 13.08 11.42
N LEU A 32 10.44 12.23 10.39
CA LEU A 32 11.17 10.96 10.35
C LEU A 32 12.55 11.14 9.70
N PRO A 33 13.49 10.21 9.94
CA PRO A 33 14.80 10.24 9.30
C PRO A 33 14.67 10.28 7.77
N PRO A 34 15.48 11.08 7.06
CA PRO A 34 15.41 11.18 5.60
C PRO A 34 15.54 9.85 4.86
N SER A 35 16.23 8.87 5.46
CA SER A 35 16.42 7.53 4.93
C SER A 35 15.16 6.66 4.94
N TRP A 36 14.18 6.96 5.80
CA TRP A 36 12.94 6.17 5.94
C TRP A 36 11.80 6.69 5.05
N ILE A 37 11.88 7.96 4.65
CA ILE A 37 10.86 8.62 3.82
C ILE A 37 10.60 7.86 2.51
N PRO A 38 11.62 7.38 1.76
CA PRO A 38 11.39 6.63 0.52
C PRO A 38 10.67 5.30 0.73
N PHE A 39 10.93 4.61 1.85
CA PHE A 39 10.25 3.35 2.18
C PHE A 39 8.78 3.58 2.57
N ILE A 40 8.49 4.66 3.29
CA ILE A 40 7.12 5.05 3.67
C ILE A 40 6.32 5.50 2.45
N GLN A 41 6.96 6.20 1.51
CA GLN A 41 6.38 6.56 0.21
C GLN A 41 6.11 5.30 -0.63
N LEU A 42 7.05 4.37 -0.67
CA LEU A 42 6.89 3.09 -1.38
C LEU A 42 5.73 2.26 -0.83
N ALA A 43 5.58 2.21 0.50
CA ALA A 43 4.48 1.54 1.18
C ALA A 43 3.13 2.28 1.07
N ARG A 44 3.11 3.50 0.50
CA ARG A 44 1.93 4.39 0.42
C ARG A 44 1.24 4.62 1.77
N LEU A 45 2.05 4.76 2.83
CA LEU A 45 1.55 5.06 4.18
C LEU A 45 1.15 6.54 4.35
N SER A 46 1.49 7.39 3.38
CA SER A 46 1.10 8.81 3.36
C SER A 46 0.67 9.20 1.95
N PRO A 47 -0.63 9.41 1.68
CA PRO A 47 -1.82 9.19 2.53
C PRO A 47 -2.20 7.69 2.62
N PRO A 48 -2.62 7.17 3.79
CA PRO A 48 -2.97 5.76 4.00
C PRO A 48 -4.33 5.34 3.39
N ALA A 49 -4.74 5.97 2.29
CA ALA A 49 -6.04 5.69 1.65
C ALA A 49 -6.12 4.25 1.13
N GLY A 50 -5.04 3.74 0.52
CA GLY A 50 -5.01 2.37 -0.01
C GLY A 50 -5.16 1.31 1.09
N VAL A 51 -4.56 1.56 2.26
CA VAL A 51 -4.72 0.72 3.45
C VAL A 51 -6.17 0.69 3.92
N PHE A 52 -6.82 1.85 4.03
CA PHE A 52 -8.21 1.91 4.47
C PHE A 52 -9.16 1.22 3.48
N LEU A 53 -8.92 1.39 2.17
CA LEU A 53 -9.70 0.73 1.12
C LEU A 53 -9.65 -0.79 1.23
N VAL A 54 -8.51 -1.36 1.63
CA VAL A 54 -8.38 -2.80 1.86
C VAL A 54 -8.96 -3.18 3.24
N LEU A 55 -8.75 -2.38 4.26
CA LEU A 55 -9.15 -2.71 5.64
C LEU A 55 -10.68 -2.80 5.82
N PHE A 56 -11.44 -1.85 5.25
CA PHE A 56 -12.91 -1.81 5.38
C PHE A 56 -13.61 -3.11 4.95
N PRO A 57 -13.40 -3.65 3.74
CA PRO A 57 -14.05 -4.89 3.32
C PRO A 57 -13.63 -6.10 4.17
N HIS A 58 -12.38 -6.14 4.66
CA HIS A 58 -11.93 -7.20 5.56
C HIS A 58 -12.65 -7.15 6.91
N LEU A 59 -12.76 -5.97 7.52
CA LEU A 59 -13.47 -5.80 8.80
C LEU A 59 -14.96 -6.16 8.67
N TYR A 60 -15.60 -5.75 7.57
CA TYR A 60 -16.99 -6.11 7.29
C TYR A 60 -17.16 -7.62 7.12
N GLY A 61 -16.28 -8.27 6.36
CA GLY A 61 -16.28 -9.72 6.19
C GLY A 61 -16.12 -10.48 7.51
N ILE A 62 -15.22 -10.03 8.39
CA ILE A 62 -15.02 -10.64 9.72
C ILE A 62 -16.24 -10.45 10.62
N MET A 63 -16.82 -9.24 10.63
CA MET A 63 -18.03 -8.97 11.40
C MET A 63 -19.19 -9.85 10.91
N HIS A 64 -19.40 -9.93 9.60
CA HIS A 64 -20.44 -10.78 9.01
C HIS A 64 -20.22 -12.28 9.32
N ALA A 65 -18.98 -12.77 9.16
CA ALA A 65 -18.63 -14.15 9.49
C ALA A 65 -18.83 -14.46 10.98
N SER A 66 -18.53 -13.50 11.87
CA SER A 66 -18.74 -13.67 13.31
C SER A 66 -20.21 -13.81 13.71
N ILE A 67 -21.09 -13.09 13.01
CA ILE A 67 -22.55 -13.17 13.22
C ILE A 67 -23.06 -14.54 12.76
N LEU A 68 -22.62 -15.01 11.58
CA LEU A 68 -23.03 -16.31 11.03
C LEU A 68 -22.55 -17.50 11.87
N GLN A 69 -21.35 -17.43 12.41
CA GLN A 69 -20.75 -18.52 13.20
C GLN A 69 -21.05 -18.42 14.71
N GLN A 70 -21.80 -17.39 15.14
CA GLN A 70 -22.02 -17.08 16.57
C GLN A 70 -20.72 -17.08 17.38
N ALA A 71 -19.65 -16.54 16.78
CA ALA A 71 -18.31 -16.61 17.35
C ALA A 71 -18.21 -15.72 18.60
N LEU A 72 -17.39 -16.16 19.57
CA LEU A 72 -17.12 -15.38 20.77
C LEU A 72 -16.49 -14.03 20.39
N SER A 73 -16.94 -12.94 21.02
CA SER A 73 -16.45 -11.58 20.76
C SER A 73 -14.93 -11.45 20.84
N ALA A 74 -14.29 -12.17 21.77
CA ALA A 74 -12.84 -12.21 21.92
C ALA A 74 -12.13 -12.80 20.67
N GLN A 75 -12.71 -13.84 20.05
CA GLN A 75 -12.15 -14.47 18.85
C GLN A 75 -12.32 -13.58 17.62
N THR A 76 -13.46 -12.89 17.51
CA THR A 76 -13.72 -11.90 16.46
C THR A 76 -12.73 -10.73 16.54
N ILE A 77 -12.51 -10.19 17.73
CA ILE A 77 -11.54 -9.09 17.95
C ILE A 77 -10.12 -9.55 17.61
N ARG A 78 -9.71 -10.73 18.10
CA ARG A 78 -8.39 -11.30 17.78
C ARG A 78 -8.18 -11.47 16.28
N THR A 79 -9.16 -12.04 15.59
CA THR A 79 -9.10 -12.26 14.14
C THR A 79 -9.10 -10.92 13.39
N GLY A 80 -9.94 -9.98 13.82
CA GLY A 80 -9.96 -8.61 13.31
C GLY A 80 -8.60 -7.92 13.40
N MET A 81 -7.93 -7.99 14.55
CA MET A 81 -6.59 -7.41 14.73
C MET A 81 -5.56 -8.10 13.84
N LEU A 82 -5.53 -9.43 13.80
CA LEU A 82 -4.58 -10.19 12.97
C LEU A 82 -4.73 -9.86 11.48
N VAL A 83 -5.96 -9.81 10.97
CA VAL A 83 -6.24 -9.46 9.57
C VAL A 83 -5.95 -7.99 9.30
N SER A 84 -6.23 -7.10 10.25
CA SER A 84 -5.89 -5.68 10.10
C SER A 84 -4.38 -5.48 9.94
N VAL A 85 -3.58 -6.14 10.78
CA VAL A 85 -2.12 -6.07 10.69
C VAL A 85 -1.61 -6.79 9.45
N GLY A 86 -2.12 -7.99 9.14
CA GLY A 86 -1.71 -8.73 7.94
C GLY A 86 -2.02 -7.98 6.64
N SER A 87 -3.21 -7.37 6.53
CA SER A 87 -3.62 -6.58 5.37
C SER A 87 -2.78 -5.31 5.19
N LEU A 88 -2.32 -4.68 6.28
CA LEU A 88 -1.35 -3.58 6.21
C LEU A 88 -0.05 -4.01 5.53
N PHE A 89 0.57 -5.09 6.02
CA PHE A 89 1.83 -5.61 5.47
C PHE A 89 1.68 -6.09 4.02
N LEU A 90 0.60 -6.81 3.72
CA LEU A 90 0.37 -7.31 2.36
C LEU A 90 0.07 -6.17 1.37
N SER A 91 -0.69 -5.15 1.79
CA SER A 91 -0.93 -3.95 0.96
C SER A 91 0.38 -3.23 0.65
N ASN A 92 1.26 -3.06 1.64
CA ASN A 92 2.58 -2.46 1.44
C ASN A 92 3.40 -3.25 0.40
N ALA A 93 3.36 -4.58 0.48
CA ALA A 93 4.04 -5.44 -0.48
C ALA A 93 3.47 -5.30 -1.90
N ILE A 94 2.14 -5.28 -2.06
CA ILE A 94 1.49 -5.08 -3.36
C ILE A 94 1.88 -3.74 -3.97
N HIS A 95 1.84 -2.64 -3.20
CA HIS A 95 2.26 -1.33 -3.69
C HIS A 95 3.73 -1.31 -4.11
N GLY A 96 4.60 -1.90 -3.29
CA GLY A 96 6.04 -1.97 -3.57
C GLY A 96 6.36 -2.84 -4.79
N TRP A 97 5.60 -3.92 -5.02
CA TRP A 97 5.73 -4.76 -6.21
C TRP A 97 5.30 -4.01 -7.47
N ASN A 98 4.15 -3.33 -7.43
CA ASN A 98 3.66 -2.53 -8.56
C ASN A 98 4.66 -1.43 -8.93
N ASP A 99 5.17 -0.68 -7.95
CA ASP A 99 6.18 0.36 -8.20
C ASP A 99 7.49 -0.22 -8.78
N LEU A 100 7.87 -1.46 -8.43
CA LEU A 100 9.06 -2.13 -8.96
C LEU A 100 8.88 -2.56 -10.43
N VAL A 101 7.73 -3.15 -10.74
CA VAL A 101 7.40 -3.63 -12.10
C VAL A 101 7.10 -2.46 -13.04
N ASP A 102 6.40 -1.43 -12.56
CA ASP A 102 6.00 -0.27 -13.35
C ASP A 102 7.14 0.75 -13.56
N ALA A 103 8.26 0.63 -12.84
CA ALA A 103 9.39 1.57 -12.89
C ALA A 103 9.82 2.03 -14.31
N PRO A 104 9.99 1.16 -15.34
CA PRO A 104 10.37 1.61 -16.68
C PRO A 104 9.29 2.44 -17.37
N ILE A 105 8.00 2.13 -17.13
CA ILE A 105 6.86 2.83 -17.72
C ILE A 105 6.60 4.14 -16.97
N ASP A 106 6.69 4.11 -15.63
CA ASP A 106 6.50 5.27 -14.77
C ASP A 106 7.53 6.38 -15.05
N LYS A 107 8.71 6.04 -15.58
CA LYS A 107 9.70 7.01 -16.05
C LYS A 107 9.22 7.86 -17.23
N LEU A 108 8.34 7.30 -18.06
CA LEU A 108 7.84 7.95 -19.28
C LEU A 108 6.59 8.80 -19.02
N VAL A 109 5.98 8.69 -17.84
CA VAL A 109 4.68 9.32 -17.52
C VAL A 109 4.86 10.49 -16.55
N THR A 110 4.38 11.68 -16.94
CA THR A 110 4.56 12.93 -16.19
C THR A 110 4.02 12.88 -14.76
N ARG A 111 2.96 12.10 -14.53
CA ARG A 111 2.32 11.90 -13.21
C ARG A 111 3.14 11.02 -12.27
N THR A 112 3.85 10.01 -12.80
CA THR A 112 4.48 8.95 -11.99
C THR A 112 6.00 8.98 -12.01
N LYS A 113 6.61 9.88 -12.78
CA LYS A 113 8.06 10.15 -12.79
C LYS A 113 8.66 10.47 -11.41
N ASN A 114 7.84 10.94 -10.47
CA ASN A 114 8.26 11.36 -9.12
C ASN A 114 8.25 10.23 -8.08
N ARG A 115 7.85 9.01 -8.46
CA ARG A 115 7.86 7.83 -7.57
C ARG A 115 9.27 7.55 -7.03
N PRO A 116 9.41 6.99 -5.81
CA PRO A 116 10.70 6.84 -5.13
C PRO A 116 11.71 5.99 -5.90
N ILE A 117 11.25 4.94 -6.60
CA ILE A 117 12.12 4.06 -7.40
C ILE A 117 12.61 4.79 -8.67
N VAL A 118 11.71 5.47 -9.39
CA VAL A 118 12.03 6.17 -10.64
C VAL A 118 12.95 7.37 -10.42
N ARG A 119 12.76 8.10 -9.33
CA ARG A 119 13.63 9.22 -8.92
C ARG A 119 15.01 8.76 -8.39
N GLY A 120 15.20 7.45 -8.16
CA GLY A 120 16.43 6.91 -7.57
C GLY A 120 16.58 7.17 -6.07
N ALA A 121 15.49 7.49 -5.36
CA ALA A 121 15.51 7.65 -3.90
C ALA A 121 15.68 6.31 -3.18
N ILE A 122 15.38 5.20 -3.84
CA ILE A 122 15.62 3.84 -3.36
C ILE A 122 16.17 2.97 -4.50
N SER A 123 17.16 2.11 -4.20
CA SER A 123 17.67 1.14 -5.16
C SER A 123 16.60 0.09 -5.47
N PRO A 124 16.42 -0.38 -6.72
CA PRO A 124 15.49 -1.45 -7.07
C PRO A 124 15.71 -2.73 -6.23
N ARG A 125 16.97 -3.05 -5.91
CA ARG A 125 17.30 -4.21 -5.04
C ARG A 125 16.78 -3.99 -3.62
N ALA A 126 16.96 -2.79 -3.06
CA ALA A 126 16.47 -2.44 -1.73
C ALA A 126 14.93 -2.43 -1.68
N ALA A 127 14.27 -1.88 -2.71
CA ALA A 127 12.83 -1.92 -2.87
C ALA A 127 12.31 -3.36 -2.93
N PHE A 128 12.95 -4.24 -3.70
CA PHE A 128 12.61 -5.66 -3.76
C PHE A 128 12.76 -6.35 -2.40
N THR A 129 13.88 -6.15 -1.69
CA THR A 129 14.08 -6.77 -0.37
C THR A 129 13.06 -6.28 0.66
N PHE A 130 12.70 -4.99 0.61
CA PHE A 130 11.65 -4.43 1.45
C PHE A 130 10.29 -5.06 1.13
N THR A 131 9.88 -5.06 -0.13
CA THR A 131 8.64 -5.70 -0.60
C THR A 131 8.57 -7.17 -0.20
N ALA A 132 9.64 -7.93 -0.40
CA ALA A 132 9.72 -9.34 -0.03
C ALA A 132 9.59 -9.54 1.48
N SER A 133 10.26 -8.72 2.31
CA SER A 133 10.11 -8.79 3.76
C SER A 133 8.68 -8.49 4.23
N GLN A 134 8.02 -7.49 3.64
CA GLN A 134 6.62 -7.16 3.93
C GLN A 134 5.69 -8.32 3.55
N ALA A 135 5.91 -8.94 2.38
CA ALA A 135 5.15 -10.10 1.93
C ALA A 135 5.34 -11.30 2.86
N LEU A 136 6.56 -11.58 3.31
CA LEU A 136 6.85 -12.66 4.26
C LEU A 136 6.17 -12.44 5.61
N ILE A 137 6.21 -11.21 6.15
CA ILE A 137 5.54 -10.88 7.41
C ILE A 137 4.02 -11.03 7.24
N GLY A 138 3.45 -10.49 6.16
CA GLY A 138 2.02 -10.62 5.84
C GLY A 138 1.58 -12.07 5.72
N SER A 139 2.32 -12.89 4.96
CA SER A 139 2.06 -14.33 4.81
C SER A 139 2.19 -15.10 6.12
N THR A 140 3.17 -14.75 6.96
CA THR A 140 3.34 -15.39 8.27
C THR A 140 2.17 -15.07 9.20
N LEU A 141 1.67 -13.83 9.18
CA LEU A 141 0.47 -13.44 9.94
C LEU A 141 -0.78 -14.19 9.47
N LEU A 142 -0.89 -14.53 8.18
CA LEU A 142 -1.97 -15.36 7.66
C LEU A 142 -1.95 -16.79 8.22
N LEU A 143 -0.78 -17.35 8.52
CA LEU A 143 -0.66 -18.68 9.13
C LEU A 143 -1.17 -18.73 10.58
N PHE A 144 -1.26 -17.59 11.26
CA PHE A 144 -1.82 -17.50 12.62
C PHE A 144 -3.35 -17.40 12.64
N LEU A 145 -4.02 -17.38 11.48
CA LEU A 145 -5.48 -17.47 11.40
C LEU A 145 -5.98 -18.92 11.58
N PRO A 146 -7.26 -19.10 12.00
CA PRO A 146 -7.86 -20.43 12.13
C PRO A 146 -7.78 -21.22 10.81
N GLY A 147 -7.48 -22.52 10.89
CA GLY A 147 -7.02 -23.34 9.75
C GLY A 147 -7.93 -23.39 8.53
N LEU A 148 -9.24 -23.16 8.66
CA LEU A 148 -10.14 -23.11 7.50
C LEU A 148 -9.90 -21.85 6.64
N THR A 149 -9.50 -20.73 7.25
CA THR A 149 -9.27 -19.45 6.56
C THR A 149 -7.97 -19.46 5.75
N ALA A 150 -6.92 -20.11 6.27
CA ALA A 150 -5.65 -20.27 5.58
C ALA A 150 -5.81 -21.08 4.28
N VAL A 151 -6.64 -22.14 4.30
CA VAL A 151 -6.91 -22.98 3.12
C VAL A 151 -7.75 -22.24 2.07
N THR A 152 -8.76 -21.47 2.47
CA THR A 152 -9.58 -20.67 1.54
C THR A 152 -8.84 -19.47 0.91
N ALA A 153 -7.69 -19.07 1.46
CA ALA A 153 -6.86 -18.00 0.89
C ALA A 153 -5.94 -18.51 -0.25
N ILE A 154 -5.63 -19.81 -0.30
CA ILE A 154 -4.74 -20.41 -1.31
C ILE A 154 -5.25 -20.19 -2.76
N PRO A 155 -6.56 -20.33 -3.07
CA PRO A 155 -7.08 -20.07 -4.42
C PRO A 155 -6.89 -18.63 -4.89
N ILE A 156 -6.82 -17.66 -3.98
CA ILE A 156 -6.59 -16.25 -4.29
C ILE A 156 -5.16 -16.02 -4.79
N TYR A 157 -4.19 -16.79 -4.28
CA TYR A 157 -2.78 -16.70 -4.70
C TYR A 157 -2.44 -17.50 -5.95
N ILE A 158 -3.21 -18.54 -6.28
CA ILE A 158 -2.94 -19.41 -7.45
C ILE A 158 -3.54 -18.85 -8.75
N ARG A 159 -4.45 -17.87 -8.67
CA ARG A 159 -5.13 -17.28 -9.84
C ARG A 159 -4.80 -15.80 -10.10
N ALA A 160 -3.86 -15.23 -9.34
CA ALA A 160 -3.35 -13.87 -9.55
C ALA A 160 -2.10 -13.85 -10.44
#